data_AF-A0A917M4R9-F1
#
_entry.id   AF-A0A917M4R9-F1
#
_cell.length_a   1.000
_cell.length_b   1.000
_cell.length_c   1.000
_cell.angle_alpha   90.00
_cell.angle_beta   90.00
_cell.angle_gamma   90.00
#
_symmetry.space_group_name_H-M   'P 1'
#
loop_
_entity.id
_entity.type
_entity.pdbx_description
1 polymer ?
#
loop_
_entity_poly.entity_id
_entity_poly.type
_entity_poly.pdbx_seq_one_letter_code
_entity_poly.pdbx_strand_id
1 'polypeptide(L)' 'MGVAILKKKIKKAGLEEIDVFHISVSNLPAACDIIITHESLMDRVKEKQPDVHHIAINDYLNAPEYDELIEKILSQKE' A
#
# COMPACT_ATOMS: atom_id res chain seq x y z
N MET A 1 -8.87 7.97 3.43
CA MET A 1 -8.67 8.90 2.30
C MET A 1 -7.61 8.43 1.31
N GLY A 2 -6.44 7.95 1.74
CA GLY A 2 -5.37 7.49 0.83
C GLY A 2 -5.76 6.43 -0.21
N VAL A 3 -6.65 5.48 0.15
CA VAL A 3 -7.10 4.42 -0.78
C VAL A 3 -7.73 4.95 -2.07
N ALA A 4 -8.49 6.03 -2.02
CA ALA A 4 -9.11 6.58 -3.23
C ALA A 4 -8.07 7.12 -4.21
N ILE A 5 -6.97 7.69 -3.70
CA ILE A 5 -5.86 8.20 -4.51
C ILE A 5 -5.11 7.03 -5.13
N LEU A 6 -4.77 6.01 -4.33
CA LEU A 6 -4.09 4.81 -4.82
C LEU A 6 -4.89 4.11 -5.91
N LYS A 7 -6.19 3.86 -5.67
CA LYS A 7 -7.10 3.28 -6.68
C LYS A 7 -7.12 4.09 -7.98
N LYS A 8 -7.16 5.42 -7.88
CA LYS A 8 -7.18 6.29 -9.05
C LYS A 8 -5.87 6.20 -9.84
N LYS A 9 -4.72 6.11 -9.16
CA LYS A 9 -3.40 5.95 -9.81
C LYS A 9 -3.23 4.56 -10.44
N ILE A 10 -3.57 3.49 -9.71
CA ILE A 10 -3.55 2.10 -10.20
C ILE A 10 -4.43 1.94 -11.45
N LYS A 11 -5.65 2.50 -11.42
CA LYS A 11 -6.55 2.48 -12.57
C LYS A 11 -6.00 3.28 -13.76
N LYS A 12 -5.33 4.42 -13.52
CA LYS A 12 -4.64 5.18 -14.58
C LYS A 12 -3.46 4.42 -15.19
N ALA A 13 -2.77 3.62 -14.38
CA ALA A 13 -1.69 2.75 -14.82
C ALA A 13 -2.17 1.46 -15.53
N GLY A 14 -3.49 1.21 -15.59
CA GLY A 14 -4.05 -0.01 -16.19
C GLY A 14 -3.88 -1.26 -15.34
N LEU A 15 -3.60 -1.11 -14.05
CA LEU A 15 -3.36 -2.21 -13.11
C LEU A 15 -4.69 -2.68 -12.47
N GLU A 16 -5.64 -3.14 -13.28
CA GLU A 16 -6.97 -3.53 -12.79
C GLU A 16 -6.98 -4.80 -11.92
N GLU A 17 -5.89 -5.58 -11.94
CA GLU A 17 -5.72 -6.79 -11.14
C GLU A 17 -5.32 -6.52 -9.68
N ILE A 18 -5.06 -5.26 -9.31
CA ILE A 18 -4.65 -4.90 -7.96
C ILE A 18 -5.85 -4.41 -7.16
N ASP A 19 -6.24 -5.20 -6.15
CA ASP A 19 -7.26 -4.82 -5.20
C ASP A 19 -6.69 -3.94 -4.08
N VAL A 20 -7.22 -2.73 -3.99
CA VAL A 20 -6.89 -1.79 -2.90
C VAL A 20 -8.07 -1.71 -1.95
N PHE A 21 -7.82 -1.96 -0.68
CA PHE A 21 -8.82 -1.79 0.38
C PHE A 21 -8.21 -1.07 1.58
N HIS A 22 -9.08 -0.44 2.37
CA HIS A 22 -8.70 0.19 3.62
C HIS A 22 -9.08 -0.74 4.77
N ILE A 23 -8.13 -1.05 5.64
CA ILE A 23 -8.38 -1.85 6.84
C ILE A 23 -7.62 -1.28 8.04
N SER A 24 -8.17 -1.46 9.23
CA SER A 24 -7.51 -1.08 10.47
C SER A 24 -6.34 -2.01 10.77
N VAL A 25 -5.24 -1.47 11.31
CA VAL A 25 -4.08 -2.26 11.81
C VAL A 25 -4.53 -3.35 12.80
N SER A 26 -5.56 -3.08 13.60
CA SER A 26 -6.14 -4.05 14.52
C SER A 26 -6.78 -5.27 13.82
N ASN A 27 -7.15 -5.16 12.54
CA ASN A 27 -7.85 -6.19 11.78
C ASN A 27 -7.12 -6.57 10.47
N LEU A 28 -5.79 -6.44 10.43
CA LEU A 28 -4.98 -6.81 9.27
C LEU A 28 -5.29 -8.27 8.83
N PRO A 29 -5.68 -8.50 7.56
CA PRO A 29 -5.90 -9.83 7.05
C PRO A 29 -4.56 -10.52 6.81
N ALA A 30 -4.51 -11.84 6.98
CA ALA A 30 -3.29 -12.62 6.77
C ALA A 30 -2.80 -12.60 5.30
N ALA A 31 -3.67 -12.31 4.34
CA ALA A 31 -3.38 -12.33 2.90
C ALA A 31 -3.29 -10.90 2.34
N CYS A 32 -2.18 -10.21 2.60
CA CYS A 32 -1.84 -8.94 1.95
C CYS A 32 -0.39 -9.01 1.49
N ASP A 33 -0.12 -8.67 0.24
CA ASP A 33 1.25 -8.65 -0.27
C ASP A 33 1.99 -7.36 0.11
N ILE A 34 1.24 -6.24 0.16
CA ILE A 34 1.78 -4.92 0.43
C ILE A 34 0.86 -4.17 1.40
N ILE A 35 1.45 -3.60 2.46
CA ILE A 35 0.76 -2.75 3.42
C ILE A 35 1.37 -1.36 3.39
N ILE A 36 0.53 -0.35 3.17
CA ILE A 36 0.91 1.05 3.23
C ILE A 36 0.30 1.67 4.49
N THR A 37 1.15 2.20 5.36
CA THR A 37 0.74 2.76 6.65
C THR A 37 1.59 3.97 7.01
N HIS A 38 1.15 4.75 8.00
CA HIS A 38 1.99 5.83 8.51
C HIS A 38 3.20 5.28 9.27
N GLU A 39 4.34 5.97 9.22
CA GLU A 39 5.56 5.68 10.00
C GLU A 39 5.23 5.29 11.45
N SER A 40 4.42 6.10 12.14
CA SER A 40 4.07 5.88 13.56
C SER A 40 3.26 4.60 13.83
N LEU A 41 2.69 3.99 12.80
CA LEU A 41 1.94 2.73 12.91
C LEU A 41 2.74 1.55 12.35
N MET A 42 3.88 1.78 11.70
CA MET A 42 4.68 0.74 11.08
C MET A 42 5.11 -0.33 12.09
N ASP A 43 5.48 0.07 13.31
CA ASP A 43 5.86 -0.88 14.37
C ASP A 43 4.74 -1.88 14.66
N ARG A 44 3.50 -1.40 14.81
CA ARG A 44 2.34 -2.27 15.06
C ARG A 44 2.03 -3.21 13.90
N VAL A 45 2.23 -2.75 12.68
CA VAL A 45 2.00 -3.58 11.49
C VAL A 45 3.09 -4.65 11.39
N LYS A 46 4.36 -4.29 11.62
CA LYS A 46 5.48 -5.24 11.65
C LYS A 46 5.33 -6.28 12.77
N GLU A 47 4.86 -5.89 13.94
CA GLU A 47 4.59 -6.82 15.05
C GLU A 47 3.52 -7.86 14.67
N LYS A 48 2.50 -7.45 13.90
CA LYS A 48 1.43 -8.36 13.49
C LYS A 48 1.77 -9.21 12.28
N GLN A 49 2.51 -8.66 11.34
CA GLN A 49 2.70 -9.25 10.02
C GLN A 49 4.10 -8.94 9.49
N PRO A 50 5.16 -9.53 10.09
CA PRO A 50 6.55 -9.21 9.73
C PRO A 50 6.92 -9.66 8.32
N ASP A 51 6.23 -10.68 7.78
CA ASP A 51 6.54 -11.31 6.48
C ASP A 51 5.97 -10.58 5.24
N VAL A 52 5.32 -9.42 5.43
CA VAL A 52 4.68 -8.64 4.36
C VAL A 52 5.50 -7.41 3.99
N HIS A 53 5.37 -6.90 2.76
CA HIS A 53 6.03 -5.67 2.36
C HIS A 53 5.35 -4.45 3.00
N HIS A 54 6.05 -3.77 3.91
CA HIS A 54 5.55 -2.57 4.58
C HIS A 54 6.13 -1.31 3.96
N ILE A 55 5.28 -0.36 3.65
CA ILE A 55 5.67 0.97 3.17
C ILE A 55 5.17 2.00 4.17
N ALA A 56 6.12 2.71 4.77
CA ALA A 56 5.83 3.87 5.61
C ALA A 56 5.63 5.07 4.70
N ILE A 57 4.56 5.82 4.95
CA ILE A 57 4.33 7.12 4.34
C ILE A 57 4.13 8.16 5.43
N ASN A 58 4.53 9.39 5.16
CA ASN A 58 4.30 10.51 6.10
C ASN A 58 2.99 11.25 5.79
N ASP A 59 2.53 11.23 4.53
CA ASP A 59 1.34 11.93 4.11
C ASP A 59 0.47 11.08 3.16
N TYR A 60 -0.79 10.86 3.52
CA TYR A 60 -1.71 10.04 2.71
C TYR A 60 -2.16 10.72 1.40
N LEU A 61 -2.03 12.05 1.30
CA LEU A 61 -2.40 12.84 0.14
C LEU A 61 -1.20 13.01 -0.80
N ASN A 62 -0.02 13.28 -0.24
CA ASN A 62 1.23 13.52 -0.96
C ASN A 62 2.32 12.52 -0.57
N ALA A 63 2.07 11.25 -0.85
CA ALA A 63 3.07 10.19 -0.74
C ALA A 63 3.67 9.88 -2.13
N PRO A 64 4.91 10.30 -2.43
CA PRO A 64 5.62 9.87 -3.65
C PRO A 64 5.79 8.35 -3.70
N GLU A 65 5.78 7.68 -2.55
CA GLU A 65 5.89 6.22 -2.42
C GLU A 65 4.76 5.50 -3.18
N TYR A 66 3.60 6.14 -3.34
CA TYR A 66 2.51 5.58 -4.14
C TYR A 66 2.86 5.50 -5.63
N ASP A 67 3.55 6.51 -6.17
CA ASP A 67 3.96 6.50 -7.58
C ASP A 67 5.08 5.46 -7.77
N GLU A 68 6.08 5.46 -6.89
CA GLU A 68 7.18 4.47 -6.93
C GLU A 68 6.67 3.03 -6.83
N LEU A 69 5.68 2.78 -5.97
CA LEU A 69 5.08 1.45 -5.85
C LEU A 69 4.37 1.03 -7.14
N ILE A 70 3.65 1.95 -7.78
CA ILE A 70 2.96 1.68 -9.03
C ILE A 70 3.98 1.41 -10.15
N GLU A 71 5.04 2.21 -10.23
CA GLU A 71 6.13 2.00 -11.19
C GLU A 71 6.86 0.67 -10.96
N LYS A 72 7.12 0.30 -9.71
CA LYS A 72 7.71 -1.01 -9.37
C LYS A 72 6.81 -2.16 -9.80
N ILE A 73 5.51 -2.07 -9.56
CA ILE A 73 4.58 -3.13 -9.94
C ILE A 73 4.46 -3.23 -11.46
N LEU A 74 4.46 -2.09 -12.17
CA LEU A 74 4.52 -2.07 -13.64
C LEU A 74 5.81 -2.73 -14.15
N SER A 75 6.95 -2.39 -13.56
CA SER A 75 8.27 -2.91 -13.98
C SER A 75 8.45 -4.40 -13.68
N GLN A 76 7.85 -4.94 -12.62
CA GLN A 76 7.88 -6.38 -12.34
C GLN A 76 6.94 -7.21 -13.24
N LYS A 77 6.07 -6.55 -14.00
CA LYS A 77 5.10 -7.21 -14.88
C LYS A 77 5.65 -7.50 -16.29
N GLU A 78 6.91 -7.14 -16.58
CA GLU A 78 7.62 -7.42 -17.83
C GLU A 78 8.44 -8.72 -17.79
#